data_AF-A0A2D7HC94-F1
#
_entry.id   AF-A0A2D7HC94-F1
#
_cell.length_a   1.000
_cell.length_b   1.000
_cell.length_c   1.000
_cell.angle_alpha   90.00
_cell.angle_beta   90.00
_cell.angle_gamma   90.00
#
_symmetry.space_group_name_H-M   'P 1'
#
loop_
_entity.id
_entity.type
_entity.pdbx_description
1 polymer ?
#
loop_
_entity_poly.entity_id
_entity_poly.type
_entity_poly.pdbx_seq_one_letter_code
_entity_poly.pdbx_strand_id
1 'polypeptide(L)'
;MGLFFIYAGNSAPMVNEAHYLVMAKNYWDPGWCSHDIFVASAKVHTTFYFLFGWPTKYLSLTQTAWLGRLVGWLLLAVGLQRLSSVLFYQSFLSLALAVLWIAGVEYGNLAGEWVVGGIEAKVPAYGLILLALSCLVERRWNWVWVLLGAAAAFHVLSGGWAVIAAMGCWWMTERNRVGRIKLFTPALFLGGAISLLGLVPALSMSLGADSEQAATAARIYSYFRIKHHLLPADFFLGWYLRFAALALMMVGGVALYRKQDEGIRILAWFVSATLGISVVGLLLGFLPAYAPDLAAKLLRYYWFRLADAMVPLMVAVLVTRMLLDHRDRIRAIGWLGLLLAGSLCGNSVWYTARRAVPPSVSNDLLGFEAGASAAVQQQVYRDWLNVCRWARTSSDEQEVFLTPRNQQTFKWFTGRAEVVNWKDVPQNPSALLEWYERFKEVYPSQIGNRRTANRVSIRYPSLLALRKKYGVRYLIVDRRVTGDNLPLLRIYPAAAEVNQTYAVYELPYPPNGVD
;
A
#
# COMPACT_ATOMS: atom_id res chain seq x y z
N MET A 1 20.93 -0.05 -0.50
CA MET A 1 20.24 -0.43 0.75
C MET A 1 20.34 0.67 1.80
N GLY A 2 21.53 1.13 2.21
CA GLY A 2 21.68 2.19 3.21
C GLY A 2 20.87 3.46 2.93
N LEU A 3 20.83 3.94 1.67
CA LEU A 3 19.97 5.06 1.26
C LEU A 3 18.47 4.82 1.56
N PHE A 4 17.96 3.62 1.26
CA PHE A 4 16.57 3.27 1.52
C PHE A 4 16.27 3.19 3.02
N PHE A 5 17.24 2.72 3.83
CA PHE A 5 17.14 2.77 5.29
C PHE A 5 17.06 4.21 5.80
N ILE A 6 17.89 5.13 5.29
CA ILE A 6 17.86 6.55 5.69
C ILE A 6 16.52 7.19 5.30
N TYR A 7 16.00 6.87 4.11
CA TYR A 7 14.74 7.42 3.60
C TYR A 7 13.49 6.87 4.29
N ALA A 8 13.40 5.54 4.49
CA ALA A 8 12.20 4.85 4.93
C ALA A 8 12.34 4.12 6.29
N GLY A 9 13.40 4.40 7.04
CA GLY A 9 13.74 3.77 8.33
C GLY A 9 12.88 4.17 9.52
N ASN A 10 11.62 4.57 9.31
CA ASN A 10 10.73 4.94 10.43
C ASN A 10 10.50 3.76 11.38
N SER A 11 10.21 4.03 12.65
CA SER A 11 9.73 3.01 13.59
C SER A 11 8.53 2.25 13.02
N ALA A 12 8.53 0.93 13.18
CA ALA A 12 7.37 0.10 12.84
C ALA A 12 6.22 0.30 13.86
N PRO A 13 4.94 0.17 13.44
CA PRO A 13 4.51 -0.19 12.10
C PRO A 13 4.47 1.00 11.12
N MET A 14 4.79 0.74 9.87
CA MET A 14 4.37 1.57 8.74
C MET A 14 2.90 1.32 8.40
N VAL A 15 2.32 2.23 7.61
CA VAL A 15 0.87 2.28 7.32
C VAL A 15 0.29 0.95 6.83
N ASN A 16 0.98 0.25 5.92
CA ASN A 16 0.50 -1.03 5.39
C ASN A 16 1.03 -2.25 6.15
N GLU A 17 2.06 -2.11 7.00
CA GLU A 17 2.59 -3.23 7.78
C GLU A 17 1.56 -3.74 8.78
N ALA A 18 0.85 -2.81 9.42
CA ALA A 18 -0.21 -3.13 10.37
C ALA A 18 -1.37 -3.92 9.76
N HIS A 19 -1.49 -3.91 8.43
CA HIS A 19 -2.47 -4.65 7.65
C HIS A 19 -1.89 -5.98 7.12
N TYR A 20 -0.71 -5.94 6.51
CA TYR A 20 -0.10 -7.10 5.86
C TYR A 20 0.45 -8.12 6.85
N LEU A 21 1.12 -7.68 7.92
CA LEU A 21 1.80 -8.60 8.84
C LEU A 21 0.85 -9.23 9.86
N VAL A 22 -0.27 -8.56 10.20
CA VAL A 22 -1.33 -9.21 11.00
C VAL A 22 -2.02 -10.30 10.19
N MET A 23 -2.26 -10.06 8.89
CA MET A 23 -2.74 -11.10 7.97
C MET A 23 -1.75 -12.26 7.84
N ALA A 24 -0.46 -11.94 7.73
CA ALA A 24 0.61 -12.93 7.62
C ALA A 24 0.77 -13.76 8.90
N LYS A 25 0.61 -13.14 10.07
CA LYS A 25 0.61 -13.84 11.36
C LYS A 25 -0.55 -14.82 11.46
N ASN A 26 -1.77 -14.36 11.20
CA ASN A 26 -2.94 -15.23 11.20
C ASN A 26 -2.84 -16.35 10.14
N TYR A 27 -2.22 -16.10 8.97
CA TYR A 27 -1.97 -17.15 7.97
C TYR A 27 -1.14 -18.31 8.53
N TRP A 28 -0.17 -18.02 9.41
CA TRP A 28 0.71 -19.02 10.04
C TRP A 28 0.23 -19.51 11.41
N ASP A 29 -0.75 -18.83 11.99
CA ASP A 29 -1.39 -19.10 13.28
C ASP A 29 -2.88 -18.71 13.21
N PRO A 30 -3.76 -19.57 12.64
CA PRO A 30 -5.16 -19.23 12.40
C PRO A 30 -5.98 -18.95 13.67
N GLY A 31 -5.53 -19.45 14.83
CA GLY A 31 -6.17 -19.17 16.12
C GLY A 31 -5.94 -17.75 16.63
N TRP A 32 -4.86 -17.10 16.18
CA TRP A 32 -4.54 -15.71 16.54
C TRP A 32 -5.53 -14.73 15.88
N CYS A 33 -6.23 -13.95 16.70
CA CYS A 33 -7.29 -13.02 16.26
C CYS A 33 -8.39 -13.67 15.40
N SER A 34 -8.80 -14.91 15.73
CA SER A 34 -9.72 -15.70 14.89
C SER A 34 -11.12 -15.08 14.70
N HIS A 35 -11.58 -14.25 15.65
CA HIS A 35 -12.87 -13.54 15.56
C HIS A 35 -12.83 -12.21 14.80
N ASP A 36 -11.66 -11.79 14.30
CA ASP A 36 -11.55 -10.56 13.50
C ASP A 36 -11.91 -10.84 12.04
N ILE A 37 -12.92 -10.12 11.53
CA ILE A 37 -13.45 -10.32 10.17
C ILE A 37 -12.37 -10.12 9.08
N PHE A 38 -11.39 -9.25 9.30
CA PHE A 38 -10.36 -8.99 8.30
C PHE A 38 -9.30 -10.07 8.32
N VAL A 39 -8.67 -10.34 9.47
CA VAL A 39 -7.58 -11.32 9.49
C VAL A 39 -8.07 -12.75 9.26
N ALA A 40 -9.31 -13.09 9.64
CA ALA A 40 -9.90 -14.39 9.34
C ALA A 40 -10.41 -14.52 7.88
N SER A 41 -10.44 -13.43 7.11
CA SER A 41 -10.88 -13.46 5.71
C SER A 41 -9.84 -14.09 4.76
N ALA A 42 -10.23 -14.23 3.50
CA ALA A 42 -9.40 -14.86 2.47
C ALA A 42 -8.08 -14.09 2.20
N LYS A 43 -7.04 -14.85 1.87
CA LYS A 43 -5.64 -14.42 1.88
C LYS A 43 -5.09 -14.20 0.47
N VAL A 44 -5.24 -12.98 -0.04
CA VAL A 44 -4.96 -12.65 -1.45
C VAL A 44 -3.47 -12.73 -1.78
N HIS A 45 -2.65 -12.15 -0.91
CA HIS A 45 -1.20 -12.08 -1.10
C HIS A 45 -0.50 -13.31 -0.53
N THR A 46 -0.99 -14.52 -0.88
CA THR A 46 -0.53 -15.80 -0.30
C THR A 46 0.99 -15.96 -0.37
N THR A 47 1.63 -15.67 -1.52
CA THR A 47 3.09 -15.74 -1.66
C THR A 47 3.82 -14.86 -0.64
N PHE A 48 3.30 -13.64 -0.39
CA PHE A 48 3.87 -12.75 0.61
C PHE A 48 3.66 -13.31 2.02
N TYR A 49 2.44 -13.76 2.36
CA TYR A 49 2.16 -14.32 3.69
C TYR A 49 2.97 -15.58 3.98
N PHE A 50 3.16 -16.44 2.98
CA PHE A 50 4.00 -17.63 3.10
C PHE A 50 5.46 -17.25 3.40
N LEU A 51 6.07 -16.39 2.58
CA LEU A 51 7.51 -16.08 2.69
C LEU A 51 7.87 -15.10 3.82
N PHE A 52 7.00 -14.13 4.11
CA PHE A 52 7.26 -13.08 5.11
C PHE A 52 6.47 -13.27 6.42
N GLY A 53 5.53 -14.21 6.48
CA GLY A 53 4.70 -14.44 7.67
C GLY A 53 5.26 -15.46 8.65
N TRP A 54 6.00 -16.48 8.20
CA TRP A 54 6.51 -17.53 9.08
C TRP A 54 7.42 -17.01 10.22
N PRO A 55 8.20 -15.92 10.07
CA PRO A 55 9.00 -15.41 11.17
C PRO A 55 8.16 -14.92 12.35
N THR A 56 6.87 -14.60 12.15
CA THR A 56 5.95 -14.18 13.23
C THR A 56 5.66 -15.27 14.26
N LYS A 57 6.06 -16.53 14.00
CA LYS A 57 6.06 -17.63 14.96
C LYS A 57 7.15 -17.50 16.03
N TYR A 58 8.25 -16.82 15.70
CA TYR A 58 9.45 -16.72 16.54
C TYR A 58 9.78 -15.28 16.92
N LEU A 59 9.34 -14.32 16.12
CA LEU A 59 9.61 -12.89 16.25
C LEU A 59 8.31 -12.13 16.50
N SER A 60 8.43 -11.00 17.20
CA SER A 60 7.35 -10.02 17.26
C SER A 60 7.02 -9.47 15.87
N LEU A 61 5.82 -8.89 15.71
CA LEU A 61 5.43 -8.21 14.46
C LEU A 61 6.41 -7.09 14.08
N THR A 62 6.94 -6.36 15.08
CA THR A 62 7.96 -5.32 14.89
C THR A 62 9.28 -5.87 14.36
N GLN A 63 9.79 -6.96 14.95
CA GLN A 63 11.01 -7.61 14.46
C GLN A 63 10.82 -8.19 13.05
N THR A 64 9.66 -8.80 12.80
CA THR A 64 9.29 -9.32 11.48
C THR A 64 9.22 -8.21 10.43
N ALA A 65 8.67 -7.04 10.77
CA ALA A 65 8.64 -5.89 9.88
C ALA A 65 10.04 -5.43 9.50
N TRP A 66 10.95 -5.29 10.47
CA TRP A 66 12.33 -4.92 10.19
C TRP A 66 13.05 -5.95 9.32
N LEU A 67 12.92 -7.24 9.63
CA LEU A 67 13.45 -8.31 8.78
C LEU A 67 12.92 -8.20 7.35
N GLY A 68 11.61 -8.02 7.20
CA GLY A 68 10.96 -7.88 5.90
C GLY A 68 11.44 -6.64 5.13
N ARG A 69 11.61 -5.50 5.79
CA ARG A 69 12.17 -4.28 5.20
C ARG A 69 13.60 -4.48 4.73
N LEU A 70 14.46 -5.10 5.53
CA LEU A 70 15.85 -5.36 5.14
C LEU A 70 15.92 -6.23 3.88
N VAL A 71 15.12 -7.29 3.81
CA VAL A 71 15.02 -8.16 2.62
C VAL A 71 14.45 -7.39 1.42
N GLY A 72 13.35 -6.67 1.60
CA GLY A 72 12.71 -5.90 0.52
C GLY A 72 13.60 -4.79 -0.03
N TRP A 73 14.24 -4.00 0.83
CA TRP A 73 15.17 -2.95 0.44
C TRP A 73 16.46 -3.48 -0.18
N LEU A 74 16.94 -4.65 0.26
CA LEU A 74 18.06 -5.32 -0.39
C LEU A 74 17.69 -5.70 -1.83
N LEU A 75 16.53 -6.31 -2.03
CA LEU A 75 16.07 -6.72 -3.37
C LEU A 75 15.86 -5.52 -4.29
N LEU A 76 15.25 -4.43 -3.81
CA LEU A 76 15.16 -3.16 -4.54
C LEU A 76 16.54 -2.61 -4.89
N ALA A 77 17.50 -2.65 -3.96
CA ALA A 77 18.83 -2.10 -4.16
C ALA A 77 19.61 -2.92 -5.19
N VAL A 78 19.53 -4.25 -5.13
CA VAL A 78 20.16 -5.15 -6.10
C VAL A 78 19.55 -4.94 -7.48
N GLY A 79 18.21 -4.87 -7.58
CA GLY A 79 17.52 -4.60 -8.86
C GLY A 79 17.91 -3.27 -9.47
N LEU A 80 17.92 -2.19 -8.67
CA LEU A 80 18.27 -0.85 -9.15
C LEU A 80 19.76 -0.75 -9.52
N GLN A 81 20.65 -1.34 -8.72
CA GLN A 81 22.07 -1.41 -9.02
C GLN A 81 22.32 -2.15 -10.33
N ARG A 82 21.65 -3.29 -10.54
CA ARG A 82 21.80 -4.09 -11.75
C ARG A 82 21.28 -3.33 -12.98
N LEU A 83 20.10 -2.73 -12.89
CA LEU A 83 19.55 -1.87 -13.95
C LEU A 83 20.49 -0.71 -14.26
N SER A 84 21.00 -0.02 -13.24
CA SER A 84 21.97 1.07 -13.41
C SER A 84 23.24 0.58 -14.10
N SER A 85 23.77 -0.61 -13.76
CA SER A 85 25.02 -1.12 -14.35
C SER A 85 24.89 -1.46 -15.84
N VAL A 86 23.69 -1.85 -16.26
CA VAL A 86 23.39 -2.18 -17.66
C VAL A 86 23.16 -0.91 -18.49
N LEU A 87 22.62 0.14 -17.88
CA LEU A 87 22.41 1.43 -18.55
C LEU A 87 23.65 2.33 -18.52
N PHE A 88 24.43 2.27 -17.44
CA PHE A 88 25.58 3.11 -17.20
C PHE A 88 26.76 2.27 -16.70
N TYR A 89 27.87 2.27 -17.46
CA TYR A 89 29.08 1.50 -17.13
C TYR A 89 29.89 2.06 -15.93
N GLN A 90 29.35 3.02 -15.17
CA GLN A 90 30.07 3.70 -14.08
C GLN A 90 29.52 3.33 -12.70
N SER A 91 30.43 3.13 -11.75
CA SER A 91 30.11 2.95 -10.32
C SER A 91 29.41 4.19 -9.75
N PHE A 92 28.59 3.99 -8.71
CA PHE A 92 27.88 5.04 -7.93
C PHE A 92 26.71 5.76 -8.60
N LEU A 93 26.51 5.68 -9.92
CA LEU A 93 25.33 6.28 -10.56
C LEU A 93 24.00 5.70 -10.09
N SER A 94 24.01 4.48 -9.55
CA SER A 94 22.84 3.87 -8.92
C SER A 94 22.32 4.69 -7.73
N LEU A 95 23.18 5.43 -7.02
CA LEU A 95 22.75 6.32 -5.94
C LEU A 95 22.05 7.56 -6.49
N ALA A 96 22.62 8.19 -7.52
CA ALA A 96 21.97 9.32 -8.20
C ALA A 96 20.62 8.89 -8.77
N LEU A 97 20.57 7.74 -9.45
CA LEU A 97 19.36 7.15 -9.97
C LEU A 97 18.33 6.87 -8.86
N ALA A 98 18.76 6.34 -7.73
CA ALA A 98 17.89 6.09 -6.58
C ALA A 98 17.28 7.37 -6.01
N VAL A 99 18.09 8.40 -5.79
CA VAL A 99 17.63 9.71 -5.27
C VAL A 99 16.63 10.36 -6.22
N LEU A 100 16.94 10.38 -7.51
CA LEU A 100 16.05 10.90 -8.55
C LEU A 100 14.73 10.11 -8.61
N TRP A 101 14.81 8.78 -8.52
CA TRP A 101 13.63 7.92 -8.57
C TRP A 101 12.74 8.08 -7.34
N ILE A 102 13.33 8.10 -6.14
CA ILE A 102 12.60 8.35 -4.89
C ILE A 102 11.86 9.70 -4.97
N ALA A 103 12.56 10.78 -5.32
CA ALA A 103 11.96 12.10 -5.44
C ALA A 103 10.84 12.11 -6.50
N GLY A 104 11.07 11.50 -7.67
CA GLY A 104 10.07 11.46 -8.73
C GLY A 104 8.81 10.67 -8.34
N VAL A 105 8.94 9.55 -7.63
CA VAL A 105 7.79 8.78 -7.14
C VAL A 105 7.04 9.54 -6.06
N GLU A 106 7.74 10.08 -5.05
CA GLU A 106 7.10 10.76 -3.91
C GLU A 106 6.36 12.02 -4.34
N TYR A 107 6.97 12.82 -5.22
CA TYR A 107 6.44 14.14 -5.58
C TYR A 107 5.67 14.15 -6.91
N GLY A 108 5.79 13.12 -7.74
CA GLY A 108 5.28 13.12 -9.11
C GLY A 108 4.34 11.97 -9.49
N ASN A 109 3.89 11.15 -8.53
CA ASN A 109 2.87 10.13 -8.78
C ASN A 109 1.49 10.73 -9.14
N LEU A 110 0.68 9.99 -9.92
CA LEU A 110 -0.67 10.37 -10.31
C LEU A 110 -1.74 9.83 -9.36
N ALA A 111 -1.52 8.67 -8.76
CA ALA A 111 -2.50 7.94 -7.97
C ALA A 111 -1.94 7.44 -6.63
N GLY A 112 -0.94 8.11 -6.06
CA GLY A 112 -0.45 7.83 -4.70
C GLY A 112 0.42 6.58 -4.56
N GLU A 113 1.00 6.05 -5.64
CA GLU A 113 1.89 4.89 -5.52
C GLU A 113 3.20 5.23 -4.80
N TRP A 114 3.76 4.24 -4.12
CA TRP A 114 5.08 4.34 -3.49
C TRP A 114 5.83 3.03 -3.70
N VAL A 115 7.17 3.09 -3.69
CA VAL A 115 8.03 1.90 -3.92
C VAL A 115 8.93 1.61 -2.72
N VAL A 116 9.55 2.64 -2.14
CA VAL A 116 10.43 2.54 -0.97
C VAL A 116 9.64 2.97 0.27
N GLY A 117 9.51 2.08 1.25
CA GLY A 117 8.68 2.31 2.44
C GLY A 117 8.77 1.13 3.42
N GLY A 118 7.67 0.88 4.14
CA GLY A 118 7.52 -0.33 4.96
C GLY A 118 7.41 -1.61 4.11
N ILE A 119 7.32 -2.78 4.76
CA ILE A 119 7.20 -4.04 4.02
C ILE A 119 5.73 -4.38 3.69
N GLU A 120 5.48 -4.65 2.41
CA GLU A 120 4.25 -5.26 1.90
C GLU A 120 4.52 -5.99 0.58
N ALA A 121 3.53 -6.72 0.06
CA ALA A 121 3.69 -7.58 -1.11
C ALA A 121 4.30 -6.90 -2.35
N LYS A 122 4.03 -5.61 -2.57
CA LYS A 122 4.54 -4.91 -3.76
C LYS A 122 6.04 -4.58 -3.70
N VAL A 123 6.63 -4.49 -2.50
CA VAL A 123 8.04 -4.12 -2.32
C VAL A 123 8.97 -5.15 -2.97
N PRO A 124 8.88 -6.46 -2.66
CA PRO A 124 9.67 -7.46 -3.37
C PRO A 124 9.27 -7.57 -4.85
N ALA A 125 8.00 -7.33 -5.19
CA ALA A 125 7.56 -7.31 -6.59
C ALA A 125 8.28 -6.23 -7.41
N TYR A 126 8.40 -5.00 -6.90
CA TYR A 126 9.17 -3.94 -7.58
C TYR A 126 10.66 -4.28 -7.69
N GLY A 127 11.26 -4.92 -6.69
CA GLY A 127 12.64 -5.38 -6.78
C GLY A 127 12.85 -6.40 -7.90
N LEU A 128 11.92 -7.35 -8.05
CA LEU A 128 11.91 -8.30 -9.16
C LEU A 128 11.64 -7.63 -10.52
N ILE A 129 10.76 -6.62 -10.56
CA ILE A 129 10.53 -5.81 -11.78
C ILE A 129 11.81 -5.10 -12.20
N LEU A 130 12.56 -4.48 -11.27
CA LEU A 130 13.83 -3.82 -11.60
C LEU A 130 14.86 -4.81 -12.17
N LEU A 131 14.95 -6.01 -11.58
CA LEU A 131 15.79 -7.08 -12.12
C LEU A 131 15.33 -7.50 -13.53
N ALA A 132 14.02 -7.65 -13.75
CA ALA A 132 13.47 -7.97 -15.06
C ALA A 132 13.77 -6.86 -16.07
N LEU A 133 13.69 -5.59 -15.68
CA LEU A 133 14.04 -4.45 -16.54
C LEU A 133 15.51 -4.48 -16.94
N SER A 134 16.41 -4.87 -16.04
CA SER A 134 17.83 -5.03 -16.39
C SER A 134 18.02 -6.12 -17.47
N CYS A 135 17.34 -7.26 -17.34
CA CYS A 135 17.36 -8.32 -18.35
C CYS A 135 16.67 -7.89 -19.66
N LEU A 136 15.63 -7.07 -19.57
CA LEU A 136 14.87 -6.55 -20.72
C LEU A 136 15.74 -5.61 -21.56
N VAL A 137 16.52 -4.74 -20.92
CA VAL A 137 17.48 -3.87 -21.61
C VAL A 137 18.57 -4.70 -22.30
N GLU A 138 19.04 -5.78 -21.67
CA GLU A 138 19.97 -6.76 -22.26
C GLU A 138 19.29 -7.71 -23.28
N ARG A 139 17.99 -7.56 -23.55
CA ARG A 139 17.16 -8.44 -24.41
C ARG A 139 17.17 -9.92 -24.01
N ARG A 140 17.43 -10.22 -22.73
CA ARG A 140 17.37 -11.56 -22.14
C ARG A 140 15.93 -11.93 -21.76
N TRP A 141 15.04 -12.00 -22.75
CA TRP A 141 13.59 -12.15 -22.57
C TRP A 141 13.17 -13.36 -21.73
N ASN A 142 13.89 -14.48 -21.77
CA ASN A 142 13.58 -15.63 -20.93
C ASN A 142 13.61 -15.28 -19.44
N TRP A 143 14.63 -14.52 -19.00
CA TRP A 143 14.72 -14.07 -17.61
C TRP A 143 13.69 -12.99 -17.28
N VAL A 144 13.34 -12.13 -18.25
CA VAL A 144 12.26 -11.15 -18.09
C VAL A 144 10.97 -11.84 -17.68
N TRP A 145 10.56 -12.89 -18.41
CA TRP A 145 9.29 -13.56 -18.13
C TRP A 145 9.27 -14.27 -16.78
N VAL A 146 10.35 -14.96 -16.42
CA VAL A 146 10.45 -15.64 -15.13
C VAL A 146 10.41 -14.64 -13.97
N LEU A 147 11.16 -13.53 -14.06
CA LEU A 147 11.20 -12.50 -13.02
C LEU A 147 9.88 -11.73 -12.89
N LEU A 148 9.21 -11.41 -14.00
CA LEU A 148 7.90 -10.77 -13.97
C LEU A 148 6.80 -11.73 -13.50
N GLY A 149 6.91 -13.03 -13.81
CA GLY A 149 6.07 -14.08 -13.24
C GLY A 149 6.20 -14.15 -11.72
N ALA A 150 7.43 -14.13 -11.20
CA ALA A 150 7.71 -14.06 -9.76
C ALA A 150 7.20 -12.75 -9.13
N ALA A 151 7.35 -11.60 -9.81
CA ALA A 151 6.79 -10.33 -9.35
C ALA A 151 5.26 -10.39 -9.24
N ALA A 152 4.59 -11.02 -10.22
CA ALA A 152 3.14 -11.21 -10.21
C ALA A 152 2.69 -12.21 -9.13
N ALA A 153 3.51 -13.20 -8.80
CA ALA A 153 3.26 -14.12 -7.69
C ALA A 153 3.20 -13.40 -6.34
N PHE A 154 4.08 -12.42 -6.12
CA PHE A 154 4.02 -11.56 -4.92
C PHE A 154 2.84 -10.58 -4.99
N HIS A 155 2.72 -9.86 -6.10
CA HIS A 155 1.73 -8.80 -6.25
C HIS A 155 1.17 -8.75 -7.67
N VAL A 156 -0.01 -9.37 -7.85
CA VAL A 156 -0.67 -9.55 -9.15
C VAL A 156 -0.80 -8.25 -9.94
N LEU A 157 -1.19 -7.13 -9.32
CA LEU A 157 -1.38 -5.87 -10.05
C LEU A 157 -0.05 -5.29 -10.56
N SER A 158 0.95 -5.08 -9.69
CA SER A 158 2.26 -4.55 -10.11
C SER A 158 2.98 -5.47 -11.09
N GLY A 159 3.07 -6.77 -10.79
CA GLY A 159 3.76 -7.74 -11.65
C GLY A 159 2.99 -8.06 -12.93
N GLY A 160 1.67 -8.24 -12.84
CA GLY A 160 0.80 -8.52 -14.00
C GLY A 160 0.77 -7.38 -14.99
N TRP A 161 0.64 -6.12 -14.53
CA TRP A 161 0.78 -4.97 -15.42
C TRP A 161 2.17 -4.86 -16.03
N ALA A 162 3.22 -5.26 -15.30
CA ALA A 162 4.57 -5.29 -15.84
C ALA A 162 4.74 -6.35 -16.95
N VAL A 163 4.09 -7.51 -16.84
CA VAL A 163 4.04 -8.50 -17.93
C VAL A 163 3.39 -7.90 -19.18
N ILE A 164 2.24 -7.24 -19.04
CA ILE A 164 1.54 -6.61 -20.17
C ILE A 164 2.40 -5.50 -20.80
N ALA A 165 3.04 -4.66 -19.98
CA ALA A 165 3.95 -3.63 -20.46
C ALA A 165 5.18 -4.22 -21.18
N ALA A 166 5.73 -5.34 -20.68
CA ALA A 166 6.82 -6.06 -21.32
C ALA A 166 6.39 -6.68 -22.66
N MET A 167 5.16 -7.19 -22.79
CA MET A 167 4.62 -7.64 -24.08
C MET A 167 4.50 -6.49 -25.08
N GLY A 168 4.02 -5.32 -24.64
CA GLY A 168 4.01 -4.10 -25.45
C GLY A 168 5.41 -3.66 -25.89
N CYS A 169 6.38 -3.71 -24.97
CA CYS A 169 7.79 -3.43 -25.28
C CYS A 169 8.35 -4.43 -26.30
N TRP A 170 8.12 -5.74 -26.11
CA TRP A 170 8.54 -6.79 -27.03
C TRP A 170 7.97 -6.55 -28.43
N TRP A 171 6.68 -6.22 -28.51
CA TRP A 171 6.01 -5.92 -29.78
C TRP A 171 6.72 -4.77 -30.51
N MET A 172 7.07 -3.69 -29.80
CA MET A 172 7.72 -2.53 -30.41
C MET A 172 9.20 -2.74 -30.74
N THR A 173 9.89 -3.65 -30.06
CA THR A 173 11.36 -3.78 -30.13
C THR A 173 11.86 -5.06 -30.83
N GLU A 174 11.03 -6.09 -30.95
CA GLU A 174 11.43 -7.41 -31.46
C GLU A 174 10.64 -7.87 -32.68
N ARG A 175 9.37 -7.45 -32.87
CA ARG A 175 8.48 -8.05 -33.90
C ARG A 175 9.06 -8.06 -35.31
N ASN A 176 9.79 -7.01 -35.66
CA ASN A 176 10.40 -6.77 -36.98
C ASN A 176 11.94 -6.91 -36.96
N ARG A 177 12.53 -7.40 -35.86
CA ARG A 177 13.99 -7.57 -35.76
C ARG A 177 14.40 -8.86 -36.46
N VAL A 178 15.45 -8.78 -37.28
CA VAL A 178 16.10 -9.98 -37.87
C VAL A 178 16.70 -10.81 -36.73
N GLY A 179 16.41 -12.11 -36.69
CA GLY A 179 16.81 -12.97 -35.57
C GLY A 179 16.02 -12.73 -34.28
N ARG A 180 14.77 -12.25 -34.38
CA ARG A 180 13.90 -11.96 -33.23
C ARG A 180 13.81 -13.13 -32.24
N ILE A 181 13.80 -12.79 -30.96
CA ILE A 181 13.42 -13.73 -29.91
C ILE A 181 11.90 -13.85 -29.94
N LYS A 182 11.36 -15.07 -30.09
CA LYS A 182 9.91 -15.32 -30.09
C LYS A 182 9.29 -14.84 -28.79
N LEU A 183 8.05 -14.33 -28.84
CA LEU A 183 7.30 -13.96 -27.64
C LEU A 183 6.98 -15.20 -26.80
N PHE A 184 6.39 -16.20 -27.45
CA PHE A 184 6.03 -17.48 -26.84
C PHE A 184 7.28 -18.36 -26.71
N THR A 185 7.80 -18.43 -25.49
CA THR A 185 8.95 -19.24 -25.10
C THR A 185 8.58 -20.11 -23.89
N PRO A 186 9.26 -21.24 -23.65
CA PRO A 186 9.08 -22.01 -22.42
C PRO A 186 9.21 -21.16 -21.14
N ALA A 187 10.07 -20.14 -21.17
CA ALA A 187 10.25 -19.21 -20.07
C ALA A 187 9.02 -18.31 -19.82
N LEU A 188 8.28 -17.92 -20.87
CA LEU A 188 7.00 -17.22 -20.71
C LEU A 188 5.99 -18.12 -19.99
N PHE A 189 5.89 -19.38 -20.37
CA PHE A 189 5.01 -20.35 -19.72
C PHE A 189 5.44 -20.66 -18.29
N LEU A 190 6.75 -20.79 -18.02
CA LEU A 190 7.28 -20.95 -16.67
C LEU A 190 6.97 -19.72 -15.80
N GLY A 191 7.19 -18.50 -16.30
CA GLY A 191 6.80 -17.27 -15.61
C GLY A 191 5.30 -17.21 -15.35
N GLY A 192 4.49 -17.64 -16.33
CA GLY A 192 3.05 -17.80 -16.18
C GLY A 192 2.67 -18.79 -15.07
N ALA A 193 3.32 -19.96 -15.03
CA ALA A 193 3.11 -20.97 -13.98
C ALA A 193 3.49 -20.43 -12.59
N ILE A 194 4.59 -19.69 -12.48
CA ILE A 194 4.99 -19.05 -11.22
C ILE A 194 3.96 -18.00 -10.78
N SER A 195 3.43 -17.20 -11.72
CA SER A 195 2.45 -16.15 -11.37
C SER A 195 1.13 -16.71 -10.83
N LEU A 196 0.80 -17.98 -11.15
CA LEU A 196 -0.37 -18.67 -10.58
C LEU A 196 -0.33 -18.74 -9.05
N LEU A 197 0.85 -18.72 -8.41
CA LEU A 197 0.97 -18.68 -6.95
C LEU A 197 0.32 -17.42 -6.33
N GLY A 198 0.26 -16.32 -7.08
CA GLY A 198 -0.45 -15.10 -6.69
C GLY A 198 -1.84 -14.98 -7.34
N LEU A 199 -1.97 -15.41 -8.60
CA LEU A 199 -3.21 -15.24 -9.36
C LEU A 199 -4.32 -16.19 -8.91
N VAL A 200 -4.01 -17.46 -8.63
CA VAL A 200 -5.02 -18.45 -8.22
C VAL A 200 -5.69 -18.04 -6.90
N PRO A 201 -4.96 -17.68 -5.82
CA PRO A 201 -5.58 -17.18 -4.59
C PRO A 201 -6.44 -15.93 -4.82
N ALA A 202 -5.99 -15.00 -5.68
CA ALA A 202 -6.75 -13.79 -5.98
C ALA A 202 -8.06 -14.07 -6.74
N LEU A 203 -8.04 -14.99 -7.71
CA LEU A 203 -9.22 -15.39 -8.47
C LEU A 203 -10.17 -16.25 -7.63
N SER A 204 -9.64 -17.14 -6.80
CA SER A 204 -10.44 -18.05 -5.98
C SER A 204 -11.35 -17.31 -5.00
N MET A 205 -11.00 -16.09 -4.62
CA MET A 205 -11.79 -15.25 -3.73
C MET A 205 -13.11 -14.76 -4.31
N SER A 206 -13.25 -14.78 -5.63
CA SER A 206 -14.51 -14.45 -6.30
C SER A 206 -15.32 -15.69 -6.65
N LEU A 207 -14.80 -16.91 -6.41
CA LEU A 207 -15.54 -18.15 -6.64
C LEU A 207 -16.70 -18.24 -5.64
N GLY A 208 -17.91 -18.48 -6.16
CA GLY A 208 -19.12 -18.60 -5.35
C GLY A 208 -19.85 -17.29 -5.06
N ALA A 209 -19.32 -16.12 -5.47
CA ALA A 209 -20.07 -14.88 -5.40
C ALA A 209 -21.03 -14.76 -6.59
N ASP A 210 -22.30 -14.44 -6.34
CA ASP A 210 -23.23 -14.13 -7.42
C ASP A 210 -22.87 -12.78 -8.11
N SER A 211 -23.49 -12.53 -9.26
CA SER A 211 -23.17 -11.34 -10.07
C SER A 211 -23.50 -10.02 -9.39
N GLU A 212 -24.50 -10.00 -8.52
CA GLU A 212 -24.98 -8.81 -7.82
C GLU A 212 -24.08 -8.48 -6.62
N GLN A 213 -23.75 -9.48 -5.81
CA GLN A 213 -22.76 -9.41 -4.75
C GLN A 213 -21.42 -8.95 -5.29
N ALA A 214 -20.95 -9.52 -6.40
CA ALA A 214 -19.70 -9.12 -7.03
C ALA A 214 -19.73 -7.67 -7.52
N ALA A 215 -20.85 -7.18 -8.05
CA ALA A 215 -21.02 -5.80 -8.48
C ALA A 215 -21.01 -4.84 -7.28
N THR A 216 -21.75 -5.17 -6.22
CA THR A 216 -21.83 -4.37 -4.99
C THR A 216 -20.49 -4.30 -4.28
N ALA A 217 -19.79 -5.43 -4.14
CA ALA A 217 -18.43 -5.50 -3.62
C ALA A 217 -17.47 -4.60 -4.42
N ALA A 218 -17.55 -4.63 -5.76
CA ALA A 218 -16.76 -3.75 -6.61
C ALA A 218 -17.08 -2.26 -6.38
N ARG A 219 -18.35 -1.88 -6.21
CA ARG A 219 -18.74 -0.49 -5.88
C ARG A 219 -18.19 -0.05 -4.52
N ILE A 220 -18.32 -0.89 -3.48
CA ILE A 220 -17.79 -0.60 -2.14
C ILE A 220 -16.27 -0.40 -2.21
N TYR A 221 -15.56 -1.29 -2.88
CA TYR A 221 -14.11 -1.17 -3.01
C TYR A 221 -13.69 0.09 -3.77
N SER A 222 -14.24 0.26 -4.98
CA SER A 222 -13.79 1.28 -5.94
C SER A 222 -14.29 2.69 -5.64
N TYR A 223 -15.54 2.85 -5.19
CA TYR A 223 -16.15 4.17 -4.99
C TYR A 223 -16.22 4.60 -3.53
N PHE A 224 -16.23 3.67 -2.58
CA PHE A 224 -16.30 4.02 -1.16
C PHE A 224 -14.92 3.96 -0.49
N ARG A 225 -14.19 2.85 -0.63
CA ARG A 225 -12.98 2.62 0.17
C ARG A 225 -11.70 3.23 -0.42
N ILE A 226 -11.42 2.99 -1.71
CA ILE A 226 -10.13 3.27 -2.34
C ILE A 226 -10.26 4.27 -3.52
N LYS A 227 -11.36 5.03 -3.58
CA LYS A 227 -11.65 5.99 -4.68
C LYS A 227 -10.51 6.96 -5.02
N HIS A 228 -9.79 7.44 -4.00
CA HIS A 228 -8.64 8.34 -4.13
C HIS A 228 -7.40 7.73 -4.81
N HIS A 229 -7.39 6.41 -5.08
CA HIS A 229 -6.35 5.74 -5.87
C HIS A 229 -6.88 5.17 -7.20
N LEU A 230 -8.21 5.10 -7.40
CA LEU A 230 -8.84 4.36 -8.50
C LEU A 230 -9.68 5.23 -9.42
N LEU A 231 -10.37 6.24 -8.88
CA LEU A 231 -11.31 7.07 -9.62
C LEU A 231 -10.62 8.38 -10.04
N PRO A 232 -10.37 8.62 -11.34
CA PRO A 232 -9.67 9.82 -11.81
C PRO A 232 -10.34 11.13 -11.34
N ALA A 233 -11.66 11.15 -11.26
CA ALA A 233 -12.43 12.31 -10.79
C ALA A 233 -12.14 12.70 -9.33
N ASP A 234 -11.62 11.78 -8.52
CA ASP A 234 -11.26 12.02 -7.11
C ASP A 234 -9.77 12.37 -6.91
N PHE A 235 -8.97 12.43 -7.99
CA PHE A 235 -7.57 12.82 -7.90
C PHE A 235 -7.42 14.33 -7.81
N PHE A 236 -6.42 14.79 -7.05
CA PHE A 236 -6.13 16.22 -6.95
C PHE A 236 -5.55 16.74 -8.26
N LEU A 237 -5.97 17.94 -8.70
CA LEU A 237 -5.43 18.59 -9.90
C LEU A 237 -3.90 18.68 -9.89
N GLY A 238 -3.31 18.93 -8.71
CA GLY A 238 -1.86 18.96 -8.54
C GLY A 238 -1.15 17.65 -8.90
N TRP A 239 -1.80 16.49 -8.73
CA TRP A 239 -1.23 15.19 -9.11
C TRP A 239 -1.15 15.05 -10.63
N TYR A 240 -2.20 15.46 -11.35
CA TYR A 240 -2.20 15.52 -12.82
C TYR A 240 -1.09 16.41 -13.34
N LEU A 241 -0.95 17.63 -12.81
CA LEU A 241 0.04 18.59 -13.29
C LEU A 241 1.48 18.08 -13.09
N ARG A 242 1.79 17.52 -11.91
CA ARG A 242 3.13 17.00 -11.60
C ARG A 242 3.46 15.74 -12.40
N PHE A 243 2.52 14.81 -12.52
CA PHE A 243 2.71 13.61 -13.34
C PHE A 243 2.84 13.95 -14.82
N ALA A 244 2.03 14.87 -15.34
CA ALA A 244 2.14 15.36 -16.71
C ALA A 244 3.49 16.01 -16.98
N ALA A 245 4.02 16.81 -16.04
CA ALA A 245 5.37 17.36 -16.15
C ALA A 245 6.43 16.26 -16.26
N LEU A 246 6.36 15.20 -15.43
CA LEU A 246 7.26 14.05 -15.55
C LEU A 246 7.12 13.31 -16.88
N ALA A 247 5.89 13.12 -17.38
CA ALA A 247 5.64 12.50 -18.67
C ALA A 247 6.23 13.34 -19.83
N LEU A 248 6.10 14.66 -19.78
CA LEU A 248 6.71 15.58 -20.76
C LEU A 248 8.25 15.56 -20.69
N MET A 249 8.82 15.55 -19.48
CA MET A 249 10.26 15.39 -19.27
C MET A 249 10.76 14.06 -19.86
N MET A 250 10.01 12.96 -19.63
CA MET A 250 10.29 11.67 -20.22
C MET A 250 10.29 11.76 -21.76
N VAL A 251 9.24 12.30 -22.38
CA VAL A 251 9.15 12.42 -23.85
C VAL A 251 10.32 13.24 -24.41
N GLY A 252 10.63 14.39 -23.81
CA GLY A 252 11.73 15.26 -24.23
C GLY A 252 13.09 14.58 -24.10
N GLY A 253 13.38 13.94 -22.96
CA GLY A 253 14.65 13.24 -22.77
C GLY A 253 14.79 11.99 -23.63
N VAL A 254 13.70 11.24 -23.87
CA VAL A 254 13.69 10.12 -24.81
C VAL A 254 13.98 10.61 -26.22
N ALA A 255 13.37 11.71 -26.66
CA ALA A 255 13.65 12.29 -27.98
C ALA A 255 15.13 12.66 -28.14
N LEU A 256 15.78 13.13 -27.06
CA LEU A 256 17.19 13.47 -27.03
C LEU A 256 18.12 12.25 -27.14
N TYR A 257 17.83 11.16 -26.44
CA TYR A 257 18.77 10.03 -26.28
C TYR A 257 18.43 8.76 -27.06
N ARG A 258 17.18 8.57 -27.51
CA ARG A 258 16.71 7.29 -28.13
C ARG A 258 17.50 6.83 -29.37
N LYS A 259 18.17 7.76 -30.05
CA LYS A 259 18.98 7.45 -31.25
C LYS A 259 20.40 7.02 -30.90
N GLN A 260 20.90 7.43 -29.74
CA GLN A 260 22.28 7.22 -29.30
C GLN A 260 22.40 6.07 -28.31
N ASP A 261 21.32 5.76 -27.60
CA ASP A 261 21.32 4.77 -26.53
C ASP A 261 20.15 3.78 -26.73
N GLU A 262 20.52 2.55 -27.14
CA GLU A 262 19.53 1.49 -27.37
C GLU A 262 18.85 1.06 -26.07
N GLY A 263 19.57 1.05 -24.94
CA GLY A 263 19.00 0.63 -23.66
C GLY A 263 17.92 1.59 -23.16
N ILE A 264 18.19 2.90 -23.26
CA ILE A 264 17.20 3.94 -22.99
C ILE A 264 15.98 3.79 -23.92
N ARG A 265 16.20 3.50 -25.21
CA ARG A 265 15.10 3.30 -26.16
C ARG A 265 14.22 2.10 -25.80
N ILE A 266 14.81 0.97 -25.43
CA ILE A 266 14.06 -0.24 -25.04
C ILE A 266 13.26 0.03 -23.75
N LEU A 267 13.90 0.61 -22.73
CA LEU A 267 13.23 0.95 -21.47
C LEU A 267 12.10 1.96 -21.70
N ALA A 268 12.29 2.96 -22.57
CA ALA A 268 11.26 3.92 -22.93
C ALA A 268 10.01 3.26 -23.56
N TRP A 269 10.17 2.18 -24.33
CA TRP A 269 9.02 1.41 -24.84
C TRP A 269 8.26 0.70 -23.75
N PHE A 270 8.96 0.10 -22.78
CA PHE A 270 8.32 -0.49 -21.61
C PHE A 270 7.52 0.56 -20.83
N VAL A 271 8.15 1.70 -20.52
CA VAL A 271 7.51 2.77 -19.72
C VAL A 271 6.34 3.40 -20.49
N SER A 272 6.48 3.60 -21.81
CA SER A 272 5.38 4.05 -22.67
C SER A 272 4.19 3.08 -22.65
N ALA A 273 4.44 1.77 -22.59
CA ALA A 273 3.36 0.79 -22.45
C ALA A 273 2.65 0.92 -21.07
N THR A 274 3.38 1.24 -20.00
CA THR A 274 2.75 1.54 -18.69
C THR A 274 1.88 2.79 -18.73
N LEU A 275 2.30 3.83 -19.47
CA LEU A 275 1.46 5.02 -19.71
C LEU A 275 0.21 4.67 -20.51
N GLY A 276 0.33 3.80 -21.52
CA GLY A 276 -0.83 3.30 -22.27
C GLY A 276 -1.87 2.62 -21.38
N ILE A 277 -1.43 1.82 -20.40
CA ILE A 277 -2.32 1.22 -19.40
C ILE A 277 -3.01 2.31 -18.56
N SER A 278 -2.29 3.32 -18.10
CA SER A 278 -2.88 4.46 -17.37
C SER A 278 -3.91 5.24 -18.19
N VAL A 279 -3.67 5.43 -19.50
CA VAL A 279 -4.63 6.09 -20.39
C VAL A 279 -5.94 5.31 -20.45
N VAL A 280 -5.90 3.98 -20.48
CA VAL A 280 -7.12 3.15 -20.37
C VAL A 280 -7.83 3.43 -19.05
N GLY A 281 -7.10 3.54 -17.93
CA GLY A 281 -7.65 3.96 -16.64
C GLY A 281 -8.38 5.31 -16.67
N LEU A 282 -7.80 6.32 -17.36
CA LEU A 282 -8.44 7.63 -17.52
C LEU A 282 -9.74 7.53 -18.33
N LEU A 283 -9.72 6.74 -19.42
CA LEU A 283 -10.91 6.50 -20.24
C LEU A 283 -12.01 5.79 -19.45
N LEU A 284 -11.64 4.80 -18.64
CA LEU A 284 -12.58 4.14 -17.71
C LEU A 284 -13.14 5.10 -16.66
N GLY A 285 -12.44 6.20 -16.36
CA GLY A 285 -12.90 7.25 -15.45
C GLY A 285 -14.14 8.00 -15.93
N PHE A 286 -14.48 7.96 -17.23
CA PHE A 286 -15.73 8.53 -17.77
C PHE A 286 -16.92 7.58 -17.66
N LEU A 287 -16.66 6.28 -17.49
CA LEU A 287 -17.68 5.24 -17.47
C LEU A 287 -18.65 5.26 -16.26
N PRO A 288 -18.30 5.79 -15.06
CA PRO A 288 -19.23 5.83 -13.93
C PRO A 288 -20.58 6.51 -14.22
N ALA A 289 -20.60 7.50 -15.13
CA ALA A 289 -21.82 8.20 -15.53
C ALA A 289 -22.77 7.35 -16.39
N TYR A 290 -22.26 6.30 -17.06
CA TYR A 290 -23.01 5.52 -18.04
C TYR A 290 -23.21 4.05 -17.61
N ALA A 291 -22.18 3.45 -17.01
CA ALA A 291 -22.19 2.06 -16.57
C ALA A 291 -21.42 1.91 -15.23
N PRO A 292 -22.02 2.36 -14.11
CA PRO A 292 -21.33 2.44 -12.82
C PRO A 292 -20.82 1.08 -12.31
N ASP A 293 -21.53 -0.01 -12.59
CA ASP A 293 -21.11 -1.37 -12.22
C ASP A 293 -19.89 -1.84 -12.99
N LEU A 294 -19.90 -1.62 -14.30
CA LEU A 294 -18.79 -2.01 -15.16
C LEU A 294 -17.54 -1.18 -14.80
N ALA A 295 -17.71 0.12 -14.59
CA ALA A 295 -16.65 1.01 -14.14
C ALA A 295 -16.07 0.55 -12.79
N ALA A 296 -16.90 0.21 -11.80
CA ALA A 296 -16.43 -0.27 -10.50
C ALA A 296 -15.61 -1.57 -10.61
N LYS A 297 -16.07 -2.51 -11.46
CA LYS A 297 -15.40 -3.81 -11.72
C LYS A 297 -14.07 -3.64 -12.42
N LEU A 298 -13.93 -2.64 -13.30
CA LEU A 298 -12.71 -2.40 -14.06
C LEU A 298 -11.71 -1.51 -13.30
N LEU A 299 -12.17 -0.44 -12.66
CA LEU A 299 -11.29 0.52 -11.97
C LEU A 299 -10.53 -0.13 -10.80
N ARG A 300 -11.05 -1.21 -10.19
CA ARG A 300 -10.39 -1.93 -9.08
C ARG A 300 -9.01 -2.51 -9.40
N TYR A 301 -8.60 -2.54 -10.68
CA TYR A 301 -7.31 -3.07 -11.12
C TYR A 301 -6.16 -2.06 -11.11
N TYR A 302 -6.31 -0.88 -10.47
CA TYR A 302 -5.22 0.07 -10.23
C TYR A 302 -4.42 0.44 -11.49
N TRP A 303 -5.13 0.96 -12.51
CA TRP A 303 -4.57 1.28 -13.83
C TRP A 303 -3.37 2.23 -13.82
N PHE A 304 -3.20 3.05 -12.77
CA PHE A 304 -2.16 4.07 -12.66
C PHE A 304 -0.90 3.59 -11.93
N ARG A 305 -1.00 2.50 -11.14
CA ARG A 305 0.04 2.05 -10.19
C ARG A 305 1.40 1.84 -10.82
N LEU A 306 1.45 1.18 -11.98
CA LEU A 306 2.74 0.87 -12.59
C LEU A 306 3.39 2.13 -13.18
N ALA A 307 2.62 3.01 -13.82
CA ALA A 307 3.15 4.25 -14.39
C ALA A 307 3.68 5.21 -13.32
N ASP A 308 3.01 5.29 -12.16
CA ASP A 308 3.47 6.08 -11.01
C ASP A 308 4.88 5.69 -10.54
N ALA A 309 5.29 4.44 -10.76
CA ALA A 309 6.64 3.99 -10.43
C ALA A 309 7.60 4.11 -11.62
N MET A 310 7.15 3.78 -12.83
CA MET A 310 8.01 3.59 -14.00
C MET A 310 8.30 4.89 -14.77
N VAL A 311 7.38 5.85 -14.78
CA VAL A 311 7.62 7.17 -15.40
C VAL A 311 8.69 7.94 -14.62
N PRO A 312 8.61 8.07 -13.27
CA PRO A 312 9.71 8.61 -12.49
C PRO A 312 11.04 7.88 -12.68
N LEU A 313 11.02 6.54 -12.78
CA LEU A 313 12.24 5.76 -13.04
C LEU A 313 12.88 6.15 -14.37
N MET A 314 12.07 6.30 -15.42
CA MET A 314 12.55 6.72 -16.74
C MET A 314 13.13 8.13 -16.71
N VAL A 315 12.46 9.07 -16.04
CA VAL A 315 12.99 10.43 -15.86
C VAL A 315 14.31 10.39 -15.09
N ALA A 316 14.40 9.57 -14.05
CA ALA A 316 15.63 9.39 -13.28
C ALA A 316 16.77 8.83 -14.14
N VAL A 317 16.49 7.86 -15.03
CA VAL A 317 17.46 7.36 -16.02
C VAL A 317 17.91 8.47 -16.97
N LEU A 318 16.98 9.27 -17.50
CA LEU A 318 17.30 10.35 -18.44
C LEU A 318 18.15 11.44 -17.79
N VAL A 319 17.81 11.88 -16.58
CA VAL A 319 18.60 12.86 -15.82
C VAL A 319 19.98 12.29 -15.47
N THR A 320 20.06 11.01 -15.11
CA THR A 320 21.35 10.33 -14.88
C THR A 320 22.18 10.30 -16.16
N ARG A 321 21.57 10.07 -17.34
CA ARG A 321 22.27 10.13 -18.63
C ARG A 321 22.79 11.53 -18.93
N MET A 322 22.05 12.58 -18.55
CA MET A 322 22.49 13.97 -18.70
C MET A 322 23.77 14.26 -17.90
N LEU A 323 23.96 13.66 -16.72
CA LEU A 323 25.20 13.80 -15.94
C LEU A 323 26.45 13.33 -16.70
N LEU A 324 26.26 12.38 -17.63
CA LEU A 324 27.31 11.81 -18.47
C LEU A 324 27.42 12.47 -19.85
N ASP A 325 26.63 13.51 -20.13
CA ASP A 325 26.59 14.16 -21.44
C ASP A 325 27.84 15.04 -21.64
N HIS A 326 28.37 15.05 -22.86
CA HIS A 326 29.52 15.90 -23.23
C HIS A 326 29.13 17.37 -23.44
N ARG A 327 27.84 17.67 -23.62
CA ARG A 327 27.33 19.04 -23.82
C ARG A 327 27.15 19.70 -22.46
N ASP A 328 27.96 20.71 -22.16
CA ASP A 328 27.99 21.38 -20.85
C ASP A 328 26.62 21.84 -20.35
N ARG A 329 25.80 22.43 -21.23
CA ARG A 329 24.45 22.88 -20.88
C ARG A 329 23.55 21.73 -20.42
N ILE A 330 23.63 20.58 -21.07
CA ILE A 330 22.80 19.41 -20.73
C ILE A 330 23.30 18.76 -19.45
N ARG A 331 24.63 18.68 -19.30
CA ARG A 331 25.26 18.21 -18.07
C ARG A 331 24.89 19.08 -16.86
N ALA A 332 24.86 20.40 -17.03
CA ALA A 332 24.41 21.33 -16.00
C ALA A 332 22.94 21.10 -15.60
N ILE A 333 22.05 20.86 -16.57
CA ILE A 333 20.64 20.48 -16.30
C ILE A 333 20.57 19.18 -15.51
N GLY A 334 21.38 18.18 -15.87
CA GLY A 334 21.48 16.92 -15.13
C GLY A 334 21.85 17.13 -13.66
N TRP A 335 22.90 17.94 -13.41
CA TRP A 335 23.34 18.27 -12.05
C TRP A 335 22.28 19.04 -11.26
N LEU A 336 21.63 20.03 -11.89
CA LEU A 336 20.52 20.75 -11.25
C LEU A 336 19.37 19.82 -10.87
N GLY A 337 19.01 18.89 -11.75
CA GLY A 337 17.98 17.89 -11.48
C GLY A 337 18.36 16.98 -10.30
N LEU A 338 19.61 16.53 -10.23
CA LEU A 338 20.12 15.73 -9.10
C LEU A 338 20.14 16.53 -7.79
N LEU A 339 20.56 17.80 -7.81
CA LEU A 339 20.55 18.67 -6.63
C LEU A 339 19.13 18.92 -6.12
N LEU A 340 18.18 19.18 -7.02
CA LEU A 340 16.77 19.33 -6.68
C LEU A 340 16.22 18.04 -6.05
N ALA A 341 16.46 16.89 -6.67
CA ALA A 341 16.02 15.60 -6.14
C ALA A 341 16.67 15.28 -4.78
N GLY A 342 17.95 15.62 -4.61
CA GLY A 342 18.67 15.52 -3.34
C GLY A 342 18.05 16.40 -2.25
N SER A 343 17.68 17.63 -2.57
CA SER A 343 16.98 18.54 -1.66
C SER A 343 15.60 18.01 -1.27
N LEU A 344 14.82 17.54 -2.25
CA LEU A 344 13.51 16.93 -2.02
C LEU A 344 13.60 15.68 -1.13
N CYS A 345 14.49 14.75 -1.46
CA CYS A 345 14.75 13.57 -0.63
C CYS A 345 15.24 13.95 0.77
N GLY A 346 16.13 14.95 0.86
CA GLY A 346 16.65 15.46 2.13
C GLY A 346 15.54 16.04 3.01
N ASN A 347 14.61 16.78 2.42
CA ASN A 347 13.42 17.28 3.11
C ASN A 347 12.52 16.14 3.61
N SER A 348 12.30 15.10 2.80
CA SER A 348 11.52 13.91 3.22
C SER A 348 12.20 13.12 4.33
N VAL A 349 13.52 12.92 4.25
CA VAL A 349 14.33 12.31 5.31
C VAL A 349 14.26 13.15 6.59
N TRP A 350 14.38 14.47 6.48
CA TRP A 350 14.29 15.37 7.62
C TRP A 350 12.92 15.32 8.31
N TYR A 351 11.85 15.36 7.53
CA TYR A 351 10.48 15.23 8.04
C TYR A 351 10.29 13.87 8.73
N THR A 352 10.80 12.81 8.12
CA THR A 352 10.76 11.43 8.60
C THR A 352 11.55 11.25 9.90
N ALA A 353 12.75 11.81 10.00
CA ALA A 353 13.61 11.76 11.19
C ALA A 353 13.03 12.54 12.37
N ARG A 354 12.22 13.58 12.09
CA ARG A 354 11.50 14.35 13.11
C ARG A 354 10.17 13.73 13.54
N ARG A 355 9.72 12.63 12.92
CA ARG A 355 8.49 11.96 13.35
C ARG A 355 8.67 11.38 14.75
N ALA A 356 7.79 11.80 15.65
CA ALA A 356 7.87 11.44 17.05
C ALA A 356 7.30 10.04 17.35
N VAL A 357 6.53 9.47 16.41
CA VAL A 357 5.78 8.22 16.56
C VAL A 357 5.78 7.43 15.23
N PRO A 358 5.51 6.11 15.25
CA PRO A 358 5.35 5.33 14.02
C PRO A 358 4.30 5.95 13.06
N PRO A 359 4.51 5.92 11.74
CA PRO A 359 3.58 6.54 10.79
C PRO A 359 2.15 5.99 10.88
N SER A 360 1.96 4.72 11.25
CA SER A 360 0.64 4.13 11.36
C SER A 360 -0.20 4.64 12.53
N VAL A 361 0.40 5.38 13.48
CA VAL A 361 -0.29 5.94 14.66
C VAL A 361 -0.23 7.47 14.68
N SER A 362 0.25 8.11 13.62
CA SER A 362 0.37 9.56 13.60
C SER A 362 -1.00 10.23 13.55
N ASN A 363 -1.13 11.33 14.29
CA ASN A 363 -2.32 12.16 14.34
C ASN A 363 -2.80 12.57 12.93
N ASP A 364 -1.87 13.00 12.07
CA ASP A 364 -2.14 13.37 10.68
C ASP A 364 -2.82 12.26 9.88
N LEU A 365 -2.35 11.02 10.03
CA LEU A 365 -2.88 9.87 9.30
C LEU A 365 -4.26 9.46 9.84
N LEU A 366 -4.42 9.49 11.16
CA LEU A 366 -5.68 9.14 11.83
C LEU A 366 -6.76 10.24 11.68
N GLY A 367 -6.37 11.42 11.20
CA GLY A 367 -7.26 12.57 10.97
C GLY A 367 -7.59 13.33 12.25
N PHE A 368 -6.72 13.27 13.26
CA PHE A 368 -6.85 14.00 14.52
C PHE A 368 -5.78 15.09 14.58
N GLU A 369 -6.13 16.30 15.01
CA GLU A 369 -5.18 17.39 15.30
C GLU A 369 -3.99 17.45 14.32
N ALA A 370 -4.29 17.66 13.03
CA ALA A 370 -3.26 17.68 11.99
C ALA A 370 -2.19 18.74 12.33
N GLY A 371 -0.92 18.36 12.23
CA GLY A 371 0.21 19.20 12.64
C GLY A 371 0.46 19.27 14.15
N ALA A 372 -0.11 18.35 14.94
CA ALA A 372 0.15 18.26 16.37
C ALA A 372 1.66 18.21 16.70
N SER A 373 2.06 18.87 17.79
CA SER A 373 3.45 18.90 18.24
C SER A 373 3.97 17.49 18.56
N ALA A 374 5.29 17.30 18.50
CA ALA A 374 5.92 16.02 18.81
C ALA A 374 5.55 15.50 20.22
N ALA A 375 5.45 16.40 21.20
CA ALA A 375 5.05 16.07 22.57
C ALA A 375 3.61 15.54 22.64
N VAL A 376 2.67 16.19 21.94
CA VAL A 376 1.27 15.74 21.88
C VAL A 376 1.18 14.38 21.18
N GLN A 377 1.86 14.19 20.05
CA GLN A 377 1.86 12.91 19.34
C GLN A 377 2.43 11.78 20.20
N GLN A 378 3.54 12.03 20.91
CA GLN A 378 4.12 11.05 21.83
C GLN A 378 3.18 10.71 22.99
N GLN A 379 2.51 11.71 23.58
CA GLN A 379 1.55 11.47 24.65
C GLN A 379 0.38 10.61 24.17
N VAL A 380 -0.23 10.97 23.03
CA VAL A 380 -1.32 10.20 22.41
C VAL A 380 -0.88 8.78 22.09
N TYR A 381 0.34 8.59 21.57
CA TYR A 381 0.87 7.26 21.29
C TYR A 381 1.13 6.44 22.57
N ARG A 382 1.66 7.05 23.63
CA ARG A 382 1.80 6.38 24.94
C ARG A 382 0.43 5.96 25.50
N ASP A 383 -0.55 6.86 25.43
CA ASP A 383 -1.93 6.57 25.83
C ASP A 383 -2.53 5.41 25.00
N TRP A 384 -2.27 5.38 23.69
CA TRP A 384 -2.69 4.28 22.81
C TRP A 384 -2.03 2.94 23.20
N LEU A 385 -0.72 2.94 23.47
CA LEU A 385 -0.02 1.75 23.93
C LEU A 385 -0.53 1.28 25.31
N ASN A 386 -0.84 2.20 26.21
CA ASN A 386 -1.35 1.88 27.54
C ASN A 386 -2.73 1.23 27.48
N VAL A 387 -3.66 1.77 26.68
CA VAL A 387 -4.99 1.14 26.51
C VAL A 387 -4.89 -0.20 25.77
N CYS A 388 -3.98 -0.34 24.79
CA CYS A 388 -3.71 -1.63 24.14
C CYS A 388 -3.12 -2.66 25.11
N ARG A 389 -2.21 -2.24 26.00
CA ARG A 389 -1.65 -3.10 27.04
C ARG A 389 -2.75 -3.57 27.98
N TRP A 390 -3.59 -2.66 28.46
CA TRP A 390 -4.74 -3.00 29.29
C TRP A 390 -5.65 -4.00 28.57
N ALA A 391 -6.01 -3.77 27.31
CA ALA A 391 -6.87 -4.67 26.56
C ALA A 391 -6.25 -6.07 26.46
N ARG A 392 -4.94 -6.16 26.23
CA ARG A 392 -4.23 -7.44 26.15
C ARG A 392 -4.16 -8.19 27.50
N THR A 393 -3.97 -7.49 28.61
CA THR A 393 -3.78 -8.12 29.93
C THR A 393 -5.08 -8.39 30.68
N SER A 394 -6.14 -7.64 30.34
CA SER A 394 -7.40 -7.64 31.09
C SER A 394 -8.56 -8.28 30.33
N SER A 395 -8.31 -8.92 29.19
CA SER A 395 -9.32 -9.63 28.39
C SER A 395 -8.83 -10.98 27.87
N ASP A 396 -9.79 -11.86 27.59
CA ASP A 396 -9.57 -13.16 26.97
C ASP A 396 -8.92 -13.03 25.59
N GLU A 397 -8.17 -14.05 25.17
CA GLU A 397 -7.44 -14.04 23.88
C GLU A 397 -8.35 -13.84 22.66
N GLN A 398 -9.59 -14.25 22.79
CA GLN A 398 -10.62 -14.23 21.76
C GLN A 398 -11.59 -13.05 21.91
N GLU A 399 -11.35 -12.12 22.84
CA GLU A 399 -12.20 -10.96 23.05
C GLU A 399 -12.24 -10.04 21.80
N VAL A 400 -13.44 -9.53 21.50
CA VAL A 400 -13.72 -8.64 20.37
C VAL A 400 -14.04 -7.24 20.91
N PHE A 401 -13.41 -6.21 20.34
CA PHE A 401 -13.57 -4.82 20.77
C PHE A 401 -14.29 -3.94 19.74
N LEU A 402 -15.03 -2.94 20.22
CA LEU A 402 -15.33 -1.74 19.43
C LEU A 402 -14.17 -0.77 19.58
N THR A 403 -13.61 -0.32 18.47
CA THR A 403 -12.40 0.52 18.45
C THR A 403 -12.67 1.85 17.74
N PRO A 404 -11.80 2.87 17.88
CA PRO A 404 -11.95 4.12 17.13
C PRO A 404 -11.81 3.90 15.62
N ARG A 405 -12.75 4.43 14.81
CA ARG A 405 -12.89 4.22 13.36
C ARG A 405 -11.61 4.12 12.53
N ASN A 406 -10.69 5.08 12.70
CA ASN A 406 -9.50 5.21 11.87
C ASN A 406 -8.26 4.54 12.47
N GLN A 407 -8.34 3.96 13.68
CA GLN A 407 -7.22 3.20 14.22
C GLN A 407 -6.92 2.00 13.30
N GLN A 408 -5.65 1.60 13.24
CA GLN A 408 -5.21 0.50 12.38
C GLN A 408 -4.14 -0.39 13.03
N THR A 409 -3.90 -0.25 14.34
CA THR A 409 -2.80 -0.94 15.04
C THR A 409 -3.25 -1.68 16.29
N PHE A 410 -4.55 -1.73 16.57
CA PHE A 410 -5.09 -2.43 17.73
C PHE A 410 -4.64 -3.89 17.72
N LYS A 411 -4.98 -4.65 16.67
CA LYS A 411 -4.52 -6.04 16.49
C LYS A 411 -3.01 -6.22 16.66
N TRP A 412 -2.22 -5.28 16.13
CA TRP A 412 -0.77 -5.32 16.20
C TRP A 412 -0.26 -5.29 17.65
N PHE A 413 -0.85 -4.44 18.49
CA PHE A 413 -0.40 -4.27 19.87
C PHE A 413 -1.10 -5.20 20.86
N THR A 414 -2.33 -5.64 20.57
CA THR A 414 -3.16 -6.42 21.50
C THR A 414 -3.22 -7.90 21.19
N GLY A 415 -3.19 -8.28 19.91
CA GLY A 415 -3.59 -9.62 19.49
C GLY A 415 -5.05 -9.93 19.82
N ARG A 416 -5.92 -8.91 19.85
CA ARG A 416 -7.37 -9.03 20.03
C ARG A 416 -8.11 -8.63 18.76
N ALA A 417 -9.30 -9.21 18.60
CA ALA A 417 -10.16 -8.92 17.47
C ALA A 417 -10.89 -7.59 17.65
N GLU A 418 -11.33 -7.01 16.54
CA GLU A 418 -12.21 -5.86 16.53
C GLU A 418 -13.39 -6.11 15.61
N VAL A 419 -14.52 -5.47 15.90
CA VAL A 419 -15.73 -5.65 15.07
C VAL A 419 -15.44 -5.20 13.63
N VAL A 420 -14.86 -4.00 13.47
CA VAL A 420 -14.51 -3.40 12.16
C VAL A 420 -13.69 -2.11 12.33
N ASN A 421 -12.76 -1.84 11.41
CA ASN A 421 -12.12 -0.51 11.23
C ASN A 421 -12.06 -0.08 9.76
N TRP A 422 -11.67 1.17 9.53
CA TRP A 422 -11.59 1.74 8.18
C TRP A 422 -10.44 1.16 7.33
N LYS A 423 -9.28 0.89 7.94
CA LYS A 423 -8.08 0.49 7.20
C LYS A 423 -8.19 -0.93 6.65
N ASP A 424 -8.62 -1.85 7.50
CA ASP A 424 -8.60 -3.30 7.31
C ASP A 424 -9.84 -3.79 6.57
N VAL A 425 -9.70 -3.95 5.26
CA VAL A 425 -10.79 -4.30 4.37
C VAL A 425 -10.54 -5.68 3.76
N PRO A 426 -11.45 -6.66 3.98
CA PRO A 426 -11.41 -7.95 3.32
C PRO A 426 -11.46 -7.80 1.80
N GLN A 427 -10.86 -8.73 1.07
CA GLN A 427 -10.79 -8.65 -0.39
C GLN A 427 -11.77 -9.61 -1.10
N ASN A 428 -12.35 -10.61 -0.42
CA ASN A 428 -13.40 -11.46 -1.02
C ASN A 428 -14.77 -10.74 -0.93
N PRO A 429 -15.67 -10.93 -1.92
CA PRO A 429 -16.94 -10.21 -1.98
C PRO A 429 -17.80 -10.34 -0.72
N SER A 430 -18.01 -11.55 -0.21
CA SER A 430 -18.86 -11.78 0.96
C SER A 430 -18.36 -11.08 2.23
N ALA A 431 -17.08 -11.23 2.56
CA ALA A 431 -16.51 -10.56 3.73
C ALA A 431 -16.40 -9.04 3.54
N LEU A 432 -16.27 -8.56 2.30
CA LEU A 432 -16.30 -7.12 2.01
C LEU A 432 -17.70 -6.52 2.24
N LEU A 433 -18.76 -7.23 1.84
CA LEU A 433 -20.14 -6.83 2.13
C LEU A 433 -20.40 -6.81 3.63
N GLU A 434 -20.01 -7.87 4.33
CA GLU A 434 -20.14 -7.96 5.78
C GLU A 434 -19.32 -6.86 6.48
N TRP A 435 -18.08 -6.60 6.05
CA TRP A 435 -17.28 -5.48 6.54
C TRP A 435 -18.02 -4.15 6.36
N TYR A 436 -18.64 -3.92 5.19
CA TYR A 436 -19.36 -2.69 4.90
C TYR A 436 -20.62 -2.53 5.77
N GLU A 437 -21.34 -3.62 6.03
CA GLU A 437 -22.48 -3.65 6.94
C GLU A 437 -22.07 -3.36 8.38
N ARG A 438 -21.08 -4.10 8.91
CA ARG A 438 -20.49 -3.85 10.24
C ARG A 438 -20.05 -2.40 10.36
N PHE A 439 -19.40 -1.86 9.32
CA PHE A 439 -18.91 -0.49 9.32
C PHE A 439 -20.04 0.54 9.46
N LYS A 440 -21.14 0.38 8.71
CA LYS A 440 -22.30 1.28 8.79
C LYS A 440 -23.03 1.18 10.14
N GLU A 441 -23.10 -0.01 10.72
CA GLU A 441 -23.74 -0.25 12.02
C GLU A 441 -22.95 0.36 13.17
N VAL A 442 -21.62 0.21 13.16
CA VAL A 442 -20.73 0.74 14.21
C VAL A 442 -20.52 2.26 14.07
N TYR A 443 -20.36 2.76 12.84
CA TYR A 443 -20.06 4.16 12.53
C TYR A 443 -21.16 4.80 11.66
N PRO A 444 -22.27 5.26 12.25
CA PRO A 444 -23.40 5.80 11.49
C PRO A 444 -23.04 7.08 10.71
N SER A 445 -23.53 7.17 9.48
CA SER A 445 -23.23 8.22 8.48
C SER A 445 -23.78 9.61 8.81
N GLN A 446 -24.66 9.73 9.80
CA GLN A 446 -25.36 10.97 10.16
C GLN A 446 -24.47 11.99 10.89
N ILE A 447 -23.17 11.72 11.03
CA ILE A 447 -22.24 12.53 11.79
C ILE A 447 -21.36 13.36 10.83
N GLY A 448 -21.79 14.59 10.57
CA GLY A 448 -21.39 15.44 9.43
C GLY A 448 -19.98 16.06 9.42
N ASN A 449 -18.99 15.58 10.19
CA ASN A 449 -17.60 16.01 9.99
C ASN A 449 -16.56 14.92 10.31
N ARG A 450 -15.35 15.04 9.77
CA ARG A 450 -14.26 14.05 9.90
C ARG A 450 -13.86 13.76 11.37
N ARG A 451 -14.01 14.72 12.28
CA ARG A 451 -13.71 14.54 13.72
C ARG A 451 -14.78 13.71 14.41
N THR A 452 -16.05 13.99 14.13
CA THR A 452 -17.19 13.32 14.77
C THR A 452 -17.52 11.98 14.10
N ALA A 453 -17.12 11.78 12.83
CA ALA A 453 -17.19 10.50 12.13
C ALA A 453 -16.39 9.37 12.82
N ASN A 454 -15.48 9.69 13.74
CA ASN A 454 -14.73 8.70 14.51
C ASN A 454 -15.48 8.22 15.78
N ARG A 455 -16.72 8.69 16.00
CA ARG A 455 -17.57 8.25 17.11
C ARG A 455 -18.24 6.93 16.78
N VAL A 456 -18.15 5.98 17.72
CA VAL A 456 -19.05 4.82 17.79
C VAL A 456 -20.40 5.29 18.33
N SER A 457 -21.50 4.65 17.92
CA SER A 457 -22.82 4.92 18.53
C SER A 457 -22.76 4.71 20.04
N ILE A 458 -23.17 5.71 20.82
CA ILE A 458 -23.28 5.63 22.29
C ILE A 458 -24.73 5.43 22.75
N ARG A 459 -25.65 5.16 21.81
CA ARG A 459 -27.06 4.92 22.14
C ARG A 459 -27.22 3.53 22.75
N TYR A 460 -27.81 3.47 23.94
CA TYR A 460 -27.99 2.23 24.70
C TYR A 460 -28.61 1.08 23.89
N PRO A 461 -29.72 1.28 23.12
CA PRO A 461 -30.30 0.21 22.31
C PRO A 461 -29.35 -0.28 21.20
N SER A 462 -28.58 0.63 20.59
CA SER A 462 -27.58 0.27 19.58
C SER A 462 -26.46 -0.56 20.19
N LEU A 463 -25.97 -0.18 21.37
CA LEU A 463 -24.92 -0.93 22.06
C LEU A 463 -25.39 -2.32 22.49
N LEU A 464 -26.63 -2.47 22.97
CA LEU A 464 -27.22 -3.78 23.25
C LEU A 464 -27.29 -4.66 21.99
N ALA A 465 -27.72 -4.08 20.86
CA ALA A 465 -27.76 -4.79 19.59
C ALA A 465 -26.36 -5.21 19.12
N LEU A 466 -25.35 -4.34 19.24
CA LEU A 466 -23.96 -4.67 18.89
C LEU A 466 -23.39 -5.77 19.79
N ARG A 467 -23.66 -5.72 21.10
CA ARG A 467 -23.27 -6.78 22.05
C ARG A 467 -23.89 -8.12 21.67
N LYS A 468 -25.20 -8.17 21.43
CA LYS A 468 -25.91 -9.40 21.04
C LYS A 468 -25.41 -9.95 19.70
N LYS A 469 -25.18 -9.07 18.71
CA LYS A 469 -24.80 -9.47 17.35
C LYS A 469 -23.33 -9.89 17.22
N TYR A 470 -22.42 -9.18 17.87
CA TYR A 470 -20.98 -9.36 17.69
C TYR A 470 -20.24 -9.91 18.91
N GLY A 471 -20.95 -10.18 20.01
CA GLY A 471 -20.33 -10.68 21.25
C GLY A 471 -19.39 -9.68 21.92
N VAL A 472 -19.45 -8.40 21.56
CA VAL A 472 -18.53 -7.38 22.04
C VAL A 472 -18.91 -6.89 23.44
N ARG A 473 -17.94 -6.88 24.36
CA ARG A 473 -18.11 -6.37 25.73
C ARG A 473 -17.52 -4.99 25.93
N TYR A 474 -16.47 -4.65 25.20
CA TYR A 474 -15.67 -3.45 25.45
C TYR A 474 -15.69 -2.48 24.28
N LEU A 475 -15.83 -1.20 24.63
CA LEU A 475 -15.75 -0.05 23.72
C LEU A 475 -14.56 0.82 24.11
N ILE A 476 -13.58 0.92 23.21
CA ILE A 476 -12.49 1.88 23.31
C ILE A 476 -12.90 3.16 22.60
N VAL A 477 -12.85 4.28 23.31
CA VAL A 477 -13.14 5.62 22.75
C VAL A 477 -11.94 6.54 22.82
N ASP A 478 -11.85 7.45 21.86
CA ASP A 478 -10.99 8.63 21.93
C ASP A 478 -11.76 9.75 22.66
N ARG A 479 -11.26 10.16 23.82
CA ARG A 479 -11.86 11.18 24.70
C ARG A 479 -11.81 12.57 24.10
N ARG A 480 -10.86 12.85 23.19
CA ARG A 480 -10.83 14.12 22.43
C ARG A 480 -12.03 14.25 21.50
N VAL A 481 -12.66 13.13 21.15
CA VAL A 481 -13.83 13.07 20.29
C VAL A 481 -15.11 12.92 21.10
N THR A 482 -15.11 12.06 22.12
CA THR A 482 -16.32 11.65 22.86
C THR A 482 -16.55 12.45 24.14
N GLY A 483 -15.55 13.20 24.61
CA GLY A 483 -15.56 13.84 25.92
C GLY A 483 -15.05 12.91 27.03
N ASP A 484 -15.04 13.41 28.27
CA ASP A 484 -14.43 12.70 29.40
C ASP A 484 -15.32 11.62 30.02
N ASN A 485 -16.64 11.77 29.90
CA ASN A 485 -17.60 10.90 30.54
C ASN A 485 -18.69 10.49 29.55
N LEU A 486 -18.90 9.19 29.41
CA LEU A 486 -20.07 8.60 28.77
C LEU A 486 -20.99 8.03 29.86
N PRO A 487 -22.31 7.95 29.62
CA PRO A 487 -23.27 7.32 30.54
C PRO A 487 -23.16 5.78 30.47
N LEU A 488 -21.95 5.25 30.59
CA LEU A 488 -21.58 3.84 30.54
C LEU A 488 -20.58 3.56 31.67
N LEU A 489 -20.48 2.30 32.08
CA LEU A 489 -19.49 1.90 33.07
C LEU A 489 -18.08 2.01 32.48
N ARG A 490 -17.30 2.98 32.98
CA ARG A 490 -15.88 3.12 32.60
C ARG A 490 -15.05 2.10 33.36
N ILE A 491 -14.38 1.21 32.62
CA ILE A 491 -13.49 0.17 33.18
C ILE A 491 -12.02 0.64 33.15
N TYR A 492 -11.66 1.51 32.20
CA TYR A 492 -10.31 2.05 32.07
C TYR A 492 -10.34 3.54 31.65
N PRO A 493 -9.45 4.39 32.18
CA PRO A 493 -8.48 4.10 33.24
C PRO A 493 -9.14 3.88 34.61
N ALA A 494 -8.59 2.95 35.40
CA ALA A 494 -8.91 2.83 36.83
C ALA A 494 -8.36 4.02 37.62
N ALA A 495 -8.79 4.21 38.87
CA ALA A 495 -8.44 5.41 39.68
C ALA A 495 -6.92 5.68 39.81
N ALA A 496 -6.08 4.63 39.77
CA ALA A 496 -4.63 4.75 39.84
C ALA A 496 -3.95 4.92 38.46
N GLU A 497 -4.67 4.71 37.37
CA GLU A 497 -4.14 4.76 36.00
C GLU A 497 -4.36 6.15 35.39
N VAL A 498 -3.42 6.57 34.54
CA VAL A 498 -3.54 7.85 33.81
C VAL A 498 -3.58 7.55 32.31
N ASN A 499 -4.71 7.87 31.69
CA ASN A 499 -4.87 7.89 30.24
C ASN A 499 -5.80 9.04 29.86
N GLN A 500 -5.23 10.10 29.27
CA GLN A 500 -5.98 11.32 28.97
C GLN A 500 -6.68 11.22 27.60
N THR A 501 -6.15 10.38 26.71
CA THR A 501 -6.63 10.29 25.33
C THR A 501 -7.67 9.22 25.14
N TYR A 502 -7.53 8.05 25.77
CA TYR A 502 -8.37 6.88 25.56
C TYR A 502 -9.01 6.39 26.85
N ALA A 503 -10.25 5.91 26.73
CA ALA A 503 -10.97 5.23 27.80
C ALA A 503 -11.62 3.97 27.27
N VAL A 504 -11.84 2.99 28.16
CA VAL A 504 -12.62 1.79 27.85
C VAL A 504 -13.87 1.76 28.71
N TYR A 505 -14.99 1.53 28.03
CA TYR A 505 -16.30 1.38 28.64
C TYR A 505 -16.80 -0.04 28.40
N GLU A 506 -17.51 -0.59 29.38
CA GLU A 506 -18.27 -1.82 29.21
C GLU A 506 -19.61 -1.53 28.53
N LEU A 507 -19.96 -2.35 27.55
CA LEU A 507 -21.26 -2.28 26.90
C LEU A 507 -22.37 -2.71 27.89
N PRO A 508 -23.57 -2.15 27.76
CA PRO A 508 -24.68 -2.52 28.61
C PRO A 508 -25.07 -3.99 28.47
N TYR A 509 -25.68 -4.53 29.53
CA TYR A 509 -26.31 -5.84 29.54
C TYR A 509 -27.82 -5.69 29.31
N PRO A 510 -28.49 -6.68 28.70
CA PRO A 510 -29.94 -6.70 28.69
C PRO A 510 -30.45 -6.67 30.15
N PRO A 511 -31.57 -5.96 30.42
CA PRO A 511 -32.17 -5.98 31.76
C PRO A 511 -32.50 -7.44 32.14
N ASN A 512 -32.22 -7.81 33.40
CA ASN A 512 -32.43 -9.16 33.91
C ASN A 512 -33.82 -9.69 33.53
N GLY A 513 -33.89 -10.83 32.83
CA GLY A 513 -35.14 -11.51 32.49
C GLY A 513 -35.56 -11.50 31.01
N VAL A 514 -34.70 -11.07 30.08
CA VAL A 514 -34.97 -11.17 28.63
C VAL A 514 -33.72 -11.67 27.91
N ASP A 515 -33.71 -12.95 27.52
CA ASP A 515 -32.77 -13.54 26.55
C ASP A 515 -33.29 -13.42 25.10
#